data_AF-A0A143ZDT7-F1
#
_entry.id   AF-A0A143ZDT7-F1
#
_cell.length_a   1.000
_cell.length_b   1.000
_cell.length_c   1.000
_cell.angle_alpha   90.00
_cell.angle_beta   90.00
_cell.angle_gamma   90.00
#
_symmetry.space_group_name_H-M   'P 1'
#
loop_
_entity.id
_entity.type
_entity.pdbx_description
1 polymer ?
#
loop_
_entity_poly.entity_id
_entity_poly.type
_entity_poly.pdbx_seq_one_letter_code
_entity_poly.pdbx_strand_id
1 'polypeptide(L)'
;MPGPAKSTVAEPASAAGTTPRRGGPVARLFSAVLLLALFAALVSLGTWQMQRLHWKEGLLAAIAERRTAPPVDVDAIAAMVAAGEDIEYRTVRVSGVFENGGERHFFATYNGQTGFYVYTPLTLTDGRAVLINRGFVPYERKDPATRPGSQPEGPVTLSGLARARLDAKPSWVVPENDITKNIFYWKDWTAMTTASGLSPARTLPFFIDADATPNSDTLPVGGVTQFDLPNNHLQYALTWYGLAAALIAVSGLFVVRRRAEARAGQAAPHHRTPE
;
A
#
# COMPACT_ATOMS: atom_id res chain seq x y z
N MET A 1 -40.78 -18.19 -76.46
CA MET A 1 -41.71 -19.29 -76.10
C MET A 1 -41.00 -20.23 -75.12
N PRO A 2 -41.72 -20.79 -74.14
CA PRO A 2 -41.46 -20.70 -72.70
C PRO A 2 -40.74 -21.91 -72.06
N GLY A 3 -40.36 -21.79 -70.78
CA GLY A 3 -39.61 -22.77 -69.96
C GLY A 3 -40.40 -24.02 -69.49
N PRO A 4 -40.06 -24.68 -68.35
CA PRO A 4 -39.58 -24.06 -67.10
C PRO A 4 -38.35 -24.70 -66.43
N ALA A 5 -37.70 -23.87 -65.62
CA ALA A 5 -36.73 -24.24 -64.58
C ALA A 5 -37.41 -25.00 -63.43
N LYS A 6 -36.75 -26.03 -62.91
CA LYS A 6 -37.17 -26.72 -61.68
C LYS A 6 -36.81 -25.84 -60.48
N SER A 7 -37.84 -25.22 -59.92
CA SER A 7 -37.82 -24.56 -58.62
C SER A 7 -37.95 -25.63 -57.53
N THR A 8 -36.89 -25.85 -56.76
CA THR A 8 -36.96 -26.62 -55.50
C THR A 8 -37.00 -25.62 -54.37
N VAL A 9 -38.19 -25.09 -54.07
CA VAL A 9 -38.42 -24.36 -52.82
C VAL A 9 -38.52 -25.40 -51.72
N ALA A 10 -37.48 -25.49 -50.90
CA ALA A 10 -37.57 -26.14 -49.60
C ALA A 10 -38.45 -25.28 -48.70
N GLU A 11 -39.55 -25.87 -48.24
CA GLU A 11 -40.43 -25.33 -47.21
C GLU A 11 -39.63 -25.16 -45.90
N PRO A 12 -39.60 -23.98 -45.25
CA PRO A 12 -38.96 -23.85 -43.95
C PRO A 12 -39.80 -24.60 -42.93
N ALA A 13 -39.25 -25.72 -42.43
CA ALA A 13 -39.77 -26.43 -41.28
C ALA A 13 -40.02 -25.44 -40.12
N SER A 14 -41.28 -25.38 -39.70
CA SER A 14 -41.77 -24.67 -38.52
C SER A 14 -40.81 -24.89 -37.34
N ALA A 15 -40.09 -23.83 -36.95
CA ALA A 15 -39.27 -23.82 -35.75
C ALA A 15 -40.18 -23.99 -34.53
N ALA A 16 -40.26 -25.22 -34.03
CA ALA A 16 -40.95 -25.56 -32.79
C ALA A 16 -40.38 -24.68 -31.66
N GLY A 17 -41.24 -23.84 -31.09
CA GLY A 17 -40.92 -23.02 -29.94
C GLY A 17 -40.42 -23.90 -28.80
N THR A 18 -39.13 -23.81 -28.50
CA THR A 18 -38.57 -24.43 -27.29
C THR A 18 -39.10 -23.64 -26.10
N THR A 19 -40.17 -24.13 -25.47
CA THR A 19 -40.65 -23.58 -24.19
C THR A 19 -39.51 -23.64 -23.17
N PRO A 20 -39.15 -22.53 -22.49
CA PRO A 20 -38.07 -22.55 -21.52
C PRO A 20 -38.46 -23.48 -20.36
N ARG A 21 -37.68 -24.55 -20.15
CA ARG A 21 -37.88 -25.49 -19.03
C ARG A 21 -37.81 -24.70 -17.72
N ARG A 22 -38.94 -24.64 -17.00
CA ARG A 22 -38.98 -24.07 -15.65
C ARG A 22 -37.99 -24.84 -14.77
N GLY A 23 -36.97 -24.14 -14.25
CA GLY A 23 -36.01 -24.74 -13.32
C GLY A 23 -36.72 -25.34 -12.11
N GLY A 24 -36.37 -26.59 -11.79
CA GLY A 24 -36.94 -27.36 -10.68
C GLY A 24 -36.62 -26.75 -9.30
N PRO A 25 -37.25 -27.25 -8.22
CA PRO A 25 -37.10 -26.71 -6.86
C PRO A 25 -35.64 -26.70 -6.37
N VAL A 26 -34.85 -27.71 -6.75
CA VAL A 26 -33.42 -27.81 -6.43
C VAL A 26 -32.61 -26.66 -7.06
N ALA A 27 -32.88 -26.33 -8.33
CA ALA A 27 -32.20 -25.23 -9.01
C ALA A 27 -32.51 -23.86 -8.37
N ARG A 28 -33.76 -23.68 -7.88
CA ARG A 28 -34.17 -22.45 -7.19
C ARG A 28 -33.51 -22.32 -5.82
N LEU A 29 -33.44 -23.42 -5.07
CA LEU A 29 -32.74 -23.46 -3.78
C LEU A 29 -31.25 -23.13 -3.96
N PHE A 30 -30.61 -23.75 -4.94
CA PHE A 30 -29.21 -23.48 -5.27
C PHE A 30 -28.97 -22.01 -5.63
N SER A 31 -29.80 -21.41 -6.51
CA SER A 31 -29.68 -19.98 -6.85
C SER A 31 -29.89 -19.08 -5.63
N ALA A 32 -30.83 -19.40 -4.75
CA ALA A 32 -31.07 -18.64 -3.53
C ALA A 32 -29.87 -18.69 -2.58
N VAL A 33 -29.28 -19.87 -2.39
CA VAL A 33 -28.06 -20.04 -1.58
C VAL A 33 -26.89 -19.25 -2.17
N LEU A 34 -26.69 -19.31 -3.49
CA LEU A 34 -25.62 -18.56 -4.16
C LEU A 34 -25.80 -17.04 -4.01
N LEU A 35 -27.02 -16.54 -4.17
CA LEU A 35 -27.33 -15.12 -3.96
C LEU A 35 -27.08 -14.68 -2.52
N LEU A 36 -27.47 -15.51 -1.55
CA LEU A 36 -27.21 -15.23 -0.14
C LEU A 36 -25.72 -15.26 0.18
N ALA A 37 -24.97 -16.22 -0.36
CA ALA A 37 -23.52 -16.30 -0.19
C ALA A 37 -22.82 -15.08 -0.80
N LEU A 38 -23.21 -14.67 -2.01
CA LEU A 38 -22.67 -13.47 -2.65
C LEU A 38 -23.01 -12.21 -1.85
N PHE A 39 -24.25 -12.06 -1.40
CA PHE A 39 -24.66 -10.94 -0.56
C PHE A 39 -23.83 -10.88 0.73
N ALA A 40 -23.69 -12.02 1.42
CA ALA A 40 -22.89 -12.12 2.64
C ALA A 40 -21.43 -11.75 2.37
N ALA A 41 -20.85 -12.19 1.26
CA ALA A 41 -19.50 -11.81 0.85
C ALA A 41 -19.36 -10.30 0.62
N LEU A 42 -20.28 -9.68 -0.14
CA LEU A 42 -20.26 -8.23 -0.41
C LEU A 42 -20.37 -7.39 0.86
N VAL A 43 -21.29 -7.76 1.76
CA VAL A 43 -21.44 -7.09 3.06
C VAL A 43 -20.19 -7.30 3.92
N SER A 44 -19.63 -8.51 3.95
CA SER A 44 -18.41 -8.81 4.70
C SER A 44 -17.22 -8.00 4.19
N LEU A 45 -17.07 -7.85 2.88
CA LEU A 45 -16.05 -7.01 2.26
C LEU A 45 -16.24 -5.54 2.61
N GLY A 46 -17.48 -5.02 2.56
CA GLY A 46 -17.78 -3.65 2.98
C GLY A 46 -17.42 -3.40 4.45
N THR A 47 -17.77 -4.33 5.33
CA THR A 47 -17.47 -4.23 6.77
C THR A 47 -15.97 -4.32 7.03
N TRP A 48 -15.26 -5.21 6.34
CA TRP A 48 -13.81 -5.28 6.41
C TRP A 48 -13.15 -3.98 5.96
N GLN A 49 -13.63 -3.34 4.89
CA GLN A 49 -13.13 -2.03 4.45
C GLN A 49 -13.35 -0.94 5.51
N MET A 50 -14.48 -0.92 6.21
CA MET A 50 -14.71 0.02 7.32
C MET A 50 -13.78 -0.23 8.51
N GLN A 51 -13.54 -1.49 8.88
CA GLN A 51 -12.57 -1.83 9.92
C GLN A 51 -11.16 -1.39 9.51
N ARG A 52 -10.80 -1.62 8.24
CA ARG A 52 -9.50 -1.23 7.69
C ARG A 52 -9.34 0.30 7.63
N LEU A 53 -10.41 1.03 7.32
CA LEU A 53 -10.46 2.49 7.38
C LEU A 53 -10.09 2.98 8.78
N HIS A 54 -10.82 2.55 9.81
CA HIS A 54 -10.58 2.99 11.19
C HIS A 54 -9.21 2.60 11.72
N TRP A 55 -8.76 1.38 11.41
CA TRP A 55 -7.40 0.95 11.73
C TRP A 55 -6.35 1.90 11.10
N LYS A 56 -6.53 2.24 9.82
CA LYS A 56 -5.62 3.12 9.10
C LYS A 56 -5.68 4.56 9.62
N GLU A 57 -6.85 5.07 9.95
CA GLU A 57 -7.02 6.38 10.58
C GLU A 57 -6.28 6.47 11.92
N GLY A 58 -6.39 5.43 12.77
CA GLY A 58 -5.65 5.37 14.02
C GLY A 58 -4.14 5.38 13.82
N LEU A 59 -3.63 4.63 12.84
CA LEU A 59 -2.20 4.65 12.49
C LEU A 59 -1.75 6.04 12.02
N LEU A 60 -2.52 6.68 11.14
CA LEU A 60 -2.20 8.03 10.64
C LEU A 60 -2.22 9.07 11.75
N ALA A 61 -3.19 8.98 12.68
CA ALA A 61 -3.26 9.86 13.84
C ALA A 61 -2.03 9.70 14.74
N ALA A 62 -1.62 8.46 15.05
CA ALA A 62 -0.44 8.20 15.87
C ALA A 62 0.87 8.68 15.20
N ILE A 63 0.97 8.58 13.87
CA ILE A 63 2.10 9.12 13.11
C ILE A 63 2.09 10.66 13.17
N ALA A 64 0.93 11.28 12.96
CA ALA A 64 0.78 12.73 13.00
C ALA A 64 1.11 13.31 14.38
N GLU A 65 0.66 12.66 15.45
CA GLU A 65 0.98 13.02 16.84
C GLU A 65 2.49 12.99 17.08
N ARG A 66 3.16 11.87 16.78
CA ARG A 66 4.62 11.72 17.00
C ARG A 66 5.46 12.71 16.18
N ARG A 67 5.01 13.02 14.96
CA ARG A 67 5.67 13.94 14.03
C ARG A 67 5.51 15.42 14.41
N THR A 68 4.41 15.77 15.07
CA THR A 68 4.11 17.17 15.44
C THR A 68 4.46 17.50 16.89
N ALA A 69 4.65 16.49 17.72
CA ALA A 69 5.15 16.65 19.07
C ALA A 69 6.56 17.28 19.07
N PRO A 70 6.97 17.98 20.15
CA PRO A 70 8.29 18.58 20.24
C PRO A 70 9.43 17.55 20.08
N PRO A 71 10.55 17.91 19.43
CA PRO A 71 11.73 17.06 19.34
C PRO A 71 12.23 16.66 20.73
N VAL A 72 12.55 15.37 20.89
CA VAL A 72 13.27 14.87 22.06
C VAL A 72 14.74 14.65 21.72
N ASP A 73 15.58 14.51 22.74
CA ASP A 73 16.98 14.15 22.54
C ASP A 73 17.13 12.68 22.13
N VAL A 74 18.26 12.36 21.50
CA VAL A 74 18.57 11.01 21.02
C VAL A 74 18.54 9.95 22.13
N ASP A 75 18.82 10.33 23.37
CA ASP A 75 18.76 9.44 24.55
C ASP A 75 17.34 9.04 24.92
N ALA A 76 16.38 9.95 24.76
CA ALA A 76 14.98 9.61 24.97
C ALA A 76 14.51 8.57 23.94
N ILE A 77 14.94 8.71 22.67
CA ILE A 77 14.67 7.70 21.64
C ILE A 77 15.31 6.35 22.00
N ALA A 78 16.57 6.36 22.45
CA ALA A 78 17.24 5.13 22.87
C ALA A 78 16.53 4.43 24.05
N ALA A 79 16.02 5.20 25.01
CA ALA A 79 15.22 4.68 26.13
C ALA A 79 13.88 4.07 25.65
N MET A 80 13.18 4.74 24.73
CA MET A 80 11.95 4.24 24.12
C MET A 80 12.20 2.90 23.40
N VAL A 81 13.28 2.79 22.61
CA VAL A 81 13.66 1.54 21.95
C VAL A 81 13.96 0.44 22.97
N ALA A 82 14.68 0.74 24.05
CA ALA A 82 14.96 -0.23 25.11
C ALA A 82 13.70 -0.70 25.85
N ALA A 83 12.68 0.15 25.95
CA ALA A 83 11.36 -0.18 26.50
C ALA A 83 10.45 -0.93 25.51
N GLY A 84 10.87 -1.07 24.24
CA GLY A 84 10.05 -1.70 23.19
C GLY A 84 8.93 -0.81 22.64
N GLU A 85 9.04 0.50 22.83
CA GLU A 85 8.07 1.48 22.31
C GLU A 85 8.26 1.72 20.80
N ASP A 86 7.16 2.10 20.12
CA ASP A 86 7.21 2.46 18.70
C ASP A 86 7.75 3.90 18.53
N ILE A 87 8.98 4.00 18.01
CA ILE A 87 9.67 5.27 17.75
C ILE A 87 9.45 5.83 16.33
N GLU A 88 8.79 5.11 15.42
CA GLU A 88 8.61 5.57 14.03
C GLU A 88 8.04 6.99 13.95
N TYR A 89 8.75 7.86 13.23
CA TYR A 89 8.35 9.26 13.04
C TYR A 89 8.35 10.12 14.32
N ARG A 90 8.94 9.65 15.42
CA ARG A 90 9.17 10.52 16.59
C ARG A 90 10.22 11.55 16.23
N THR A 91 9.87 12.83 16.41
CA THR A 91 10.82 13.94 16.21
C THR A 91 11.99 13.85 17.19
N VAL A 92 13.20 13.96 16.67
CA VAL A 92 14.43 13.90 17.46
C VAL A 92 15.36 15.04 17.07
N ARG A 93 16.08 15.60 18.05
CA ARG A 93 17.21 16.49 17.84
C ARG A 93 18.49 15.78 18.27
N VAL A 94 19.52 15.87 17.44
CA VAL A 94 20.80 15.21 17.70
C VAL A 94 21.97 16.07 17.24
N SER A 95 23.07 16.00 17.97
CA SER A 95 24.31 16.71 17.67
C SER A 95 25.49 15.74 17.67
N GLY A 96 26.48 16.02 16.83
CA GLY A 96 27.65 15.17 16.68
C GLY A 96 28.54 15.58 15.52
N VAL A 97 29.48 14.71 15.15
CA VAL A 97 30.36 14.89 13.99
C VAL A 97 30.14 13.74 13.01
N PHE A 98 29.96 14.05 11.73
CA PHE A 98 29.76 13.02 10.72
C PHE A 98 31.05 12.25 10.43
N GLU A 99 30.98 10.91 10.45
CA GLU A 99 32.03 10.04 9.95
C GLU A 99 31.84 9.87 8.43
N ASN A 100 32.22 10.89 7.65
CA ASN A 100 31.95 10.98 6.21
C ASN A 100 32.49 9.78 5.40
N GLY A 101 33.60 9.15 5.82
CA GLY A 101 34.12 7.92 5.20
C GLY A 101 33.23 6.68 5.40
N GLY A 102 32.31 6.73 6.37
CA GLY A 102 31.35 5.69 6.70
C GLY A 102 30.08 5.72 5.83
N GLU A 103 29.96 6.62 4.87
CA GLU A 103 28.74 6.83 4.09
C GLU A 103 28.24 5.56 3.34
N ARG A 104 26.94 5.27 3.46
CA ARG A 104 26.23 4.15 2.83
C ARG A 104 25.12 4.66 1.91
N HIS A 105 24.91 3.96 0.80
CA HIS A 105 23.91 4.35 -0.20
C HIS A 105 22.77 3.36 -0.27
N PHE A 106 21.57 3.81 0.11
CA PHE A 106 20.34 3.05 -0.05
C PHE A 106 19.68 3.42 -1.38
N PHE A 107 19.53 2.47 -2.30
CA PHE A 107 18.92 2.70 -3.61
C PHE A 107 17.46 3.11 -3.46
N ALA A 108 17.11 4.26 -4.01
CA ALA A 108 15.79 4.88 -3.83
C ALA A 108 15.35 5.66 -5.06
N THR A 109 14.06 5.95 -5.11
CA THR A 109 13.46 6.92 -6.03
C THR A 109 12.89 8.06 -5.22
N TYR A 110 13.22 9.30 -5.59
CA TYR A 110 12.69 10.50 -4.98
C TYR A 110 12.22 11.47 -6.06
N ASN A 111 10.96 11.92 -5.98
CA ASN A 111 10.33 12.81 -6.96
C ASN A 111 10.51 12.37 -8.43
N GLY A 112 10.34 11.06 -8.69
CA GLY A 112 10.46 10.46 -10.02
C GLY A 112 11.90 10.27 -10.52
N GLN A 113 12.91 10.63 -9.73
CA GLN A 113 14.32 10.45 -10.06
C GLN A 113 14.91 9.25 -9.31
N THR A 114 15.66 8.41 -10.02
CA THR A 114 16.41 7.31 -9.43
C THR A 114 17.73 7.81 -8.84
N GLY A 115 18.10 7.28 -7.68
CA GLY A 115 19.33 7.66 -7.00
C GLY A 115 19.47 6.94 -5.68
N PHE A 116 19.94 7.66 -4.67
CA PHE A 116 20.28 7.08 -3.38
C PHE A 116 19.85 7.96 -2.23
N TYR A 117 19.34 7.35 -1.16
CA TYR A 117 19.39 7.96 0.17
C TYR A 117 20.77 7.72 0.79
N VAL A 118 21.35 8.79 1.31
CA VAL A 118 22.70 8.83 1.85
C VAL A 118 22.64 8.65 3.36
N TYR A 119 23.08 7.50 3.85
CA TYR A 119 23.19 7.22 5.28
C TYR A 119 24.63 7.47 5.75
N THR A 120 24.84 8.40 6.65
CA THR A 120 26.17 8.69 7.21
C THR A 120 26.13 8.51 8.73
N PRO A 121 27.09 7.80 9.33
CA PRO A 121 27.17 7.77 10.78
C PRO A 121 27.49 9.14 11.37
N LEU A 122 26.79 9.48 12.44
CA LEU A 122 27.02 10.66 13.25
C LEU A 122 27.53 10.21 14.61
N THR A 123 28.75 10.60 14.95
CA THR A 123 29.37 10.32 16.24
C THR A 123 28.96 11.37 17.25
N LEU A 124 28.32 10.92 18.32
CA LEU A 124 27.85 11.71 19.44
C LEU A 124 29.02 12.08 20.35
N THR A 125 28.80 13.06 21.23
CA THR A 125 29.84 13.57 22.16
C THR A 125 30.32 12.54 23.17
N ASP A 126 29.52 11.51 23.45
CA ASP A 126 29.85 10.41 24.36
C ASP A 126 30.48 9.20 23.64
N GLY A 127 30.77 9.34 22.34
CA GLY A 127 31.38 8.31 21.52
C GLY A 127 30.42 7.31 20.90
N ARG A 128 29.12 7.29 21.25
CA ARG A 128 28.14 6.48 20.51
C ARG A 128 27.96 7.01 19.09
N ALA A 129 27.41 6.18 18.21
CA ALA A 129 27.09 6.58 16.84
C ALA A 129 25.62 6.32 16.51
N VAL A 130 25.07 7.08 15.57
CA VAL A 130 23.74 6.83 14.99
C VAL A 130 23.81 7.01 13.48
N LEU A 131 23.11 6.17 12.71
CA LEU A 131 23.05 6.29 11.26
C LEU A 131 22.00 7.34 10.87
N ILE A 132 22.45 8.42 10.24
CA ILE A 132 21.59 9.51 9.76
C ILE A 132 21.37 9.35 8.27
N ASN A 133 20.12 9.20 7.84
CA ASN A 133 19.73 9.44 6.45
C ASN A 133 19.72 10.95 6.20
N ARG A 134 20.73 11.44 5.50
CA ARG A 134 20.93 12.86 5.19
C ARG A 134 20.09 13.33 4.01
N GLY A 135 19.46 12.41 3.28
CA GLY A 135 18.59 12.74 2.16
C GLY A 135 19.04 12.13 0.83
N PHE A 136 18.47 12.65 -0.25
CA PHE A 136 18.58 12.10 -1.60
C PHE A 136 19.72 12.71 -2.43
N VAL A 137 20.41 11.85 -3.21
CA VAL A 137 21.28 12.26 -4.31
C VAL A 137 20.90 11.52 -5.60
N PRO A 138 20.93 12.18 -6.77
CA PRO A 138 20.76 11.52 -8.06
C PRO A 138 21.80 10.41 -8.28
N TYR A 139 21.49 9.44 -9.14
CA TYR A 139 22.36 8.29 -9.40
C TYR A 139 23.78 8.68 -9.81
N GLU A 140 23.92 9.68 -10.69
CA GLU A 140 25.19 10.20 -11.19
C GLU A 140 26.00 10.98 -10.13
N ARG A 141 25.36 11.31 -9.01
CA ARG A 141 25.92 12.08 -7.89
C ARG A 141 26.15 11.25 -6.64
N LYS A 142 26.22 9.92 -6.81
CA LYS A 142 26.56 8.97 -5.75
C LYS A 142 27.90 9.34 -5.10
N ASP A 143 28.94 9.53 -5.92
CA ASP A 143 30.29 9.85 -5.43
C ASP A 143 30.32 11.25 -4.76
N PRO A 144 30.72 11.35 -3.48
CA PRO A 144 30.87 12.63 -2.78
C PRO A 144 31.76 13.65 -3.52
N ALA A 145 32.77 13.22 -4.27
CA ALA A 145 33.65 14.10 -5.03
C ALA A 145 32.89 14.90 -6.10
N THR A 146 31.76 14.38 -6.59
CA THR A 146 30.90 15.08 -7.54
C THR A 146 30.01 16.12 -6.88
N ARG A 147 29.89 16.15 -5.55
CA ARG A 147 29.03 17.03 -4.75
C ARG A 147 29.85 17.73 -3.65
N PRO A 148 30.69 18.71 -4.03
CA PRO A 148 31.50 19.45 -3.06
C PRO A 148 30.63 20.08 -1.97
N GLY A 149 31.17 20.11 -0.75
CA GLY A 149 30.51 20.63 0.45
C GLY A 149 29.32 19.80 0.98
N SER A 150 28.96 18.70 0.30
CA SER A 150 28.02 17.71 0.83
C SER A 150 28.56 16.88 2.00
N GLN A 151 29.82 17.05 2.40
CA GLN A 151 30.46 16.36 3.52
C GLN A 151 30.87 17.39 4.58
N PRO A 152 29.93 17.81 5.46
CA PRO A 152 30.23 18.79 6.49
C PRO A 152 31.35 18.28 7.40
N GLU A 153 32.26 19.19 7.73
CA GLU A 153 33.36 18.95 8.66
C GLU A 153 33.01 19.57 10.03
N GLY A 154 33.32 18.85 11.10
CA GLY A 154 33.11 19.32 12.47
C GLY A 154 31.68 19.11 13.02
N PRO A 155 31.36 19.77 14.15
CA PRO A 155 30.11 19.55 14.87
C PRO A 155 28.89 20.08 14.10
N VAL A 156 27.84 19.26 14.04
CA VAL A 156 26.53 19.61 13.49
C VAL A 156 25.44 19.37 14.52
N THR A 157 24.32 20.08 14.37
CA THR A 157 23.07 19.79 15.08
C THR A 157 21.97 19.69 14.06
N LEU A 158 21.24 18.59 14.07
CA LEU A 158 20.16 18.33 13.11
C LEU A 158 18.88 17.92 13.84
N SER A 159 17.75 18.19 13.17
CA SER A 159 16.45 17.66 13.55
C SER A 159 16.03 16.63 12.51
N GLY A 160 15.24 15.66 12.96
CA GLY A 160 14.80 14.58 12.09
C GLY A 160 13.76 13.71 12.74
N LEU A 161 13.55 12.55 12.12
CA LEU A 161 12.58 11.57 12.54
C LEU A 161 13.28 10.27 12.88
N ALA A 162 13.06 9.75 14.08
CA ALA A 162 13.51 8.44 14.47
C ALA A 162 12.82 7.37 13.61
N ARG A 163 13.60 6.40 13.11
CA ARG A 163 13.14 5.27 12.30
C ARG A 163 13.64 3.98 12.93
N ALA A 164 12.73 3.06 13.19
CA ALA A 164 13.08 1.75 13.71
C ALA A 164 13.95 0.98 12.72
N ARG A 165 14.88 0.18 13.25
CA ARG A 165 15.61 -0.79 12.42
C ARG A 165 14.68 -1.92 11.99
N LEU A 166 15.04 -2.59 10.91
CA LEU A 166 14.41 -3.84 10.51
C LEU A 166 15.18 -5.00 11.14
N ASP A 167 14.46 -5.93 11.78
CA ASP A 167 15.08 -7.13 12.36
C ASP A 167 15.45 -8.18 11.30
N ALA A 168 14.77 -8.14 10.15
CA ALA A 168 15.00 -9.05 9.03
C ALA A 168 14.66 -8.38 7.69
N LYS A 169 15.10 -9.04 6.62
CA LYS A 169 14.80 -8.65 5.24
C LYS A 169 13.26 -8.64 5.02
N PRO A 170 12.68 -7.55 4.47
CA PRO A 170 11.22 -7.40 4.37
C PRO A 170 10.51 -8.47 3.55
N SER A 171 11.15 -8.99 2.51
CA SER A 171 10.61 -10.10 1.71
C SER A 171 11.70 -10.73 0.82
N TRP A 172 11.40 -11.91 0.28
CA TRP A 172 12.28 -12.63 -0.64
C TRP A 172 12.48 -11.95 -1.99
N VAL A 173 11.56 -11.06 -2.43
CA VAL A 173 11.68 -10.35 -3.72
C VAL A 173 12.61 -9.14 -3.66
N VAL A 174 12.90 -8.62 -2.47
CA VAL A 174 13.87 -7.54 -2.31
C VAL A 174 15.26 -8.12 -2.63
N PRO A 175 16.13 -7.46 -3.42
CA PRO A 175 17.47 -7.95 -3.67
C PRO A 175 18.33 -8.02 -2.40
N GLU A 176 19.40 -8.81 -2.42
CA GLU A 176 20.44 -8.73 -1.39
C GLU A 176 21.25 -7.44 -1.52
N ASN A 177 21.71 -6.90 -0.38
CA ASN A 177 22.56 -5.72 -0.36
C ASN A 177 23.91 -6.03 -1.03
N ASP A 178 24.37 -5.16 -1.93
CA ASP A 178 25.68 -5.24 -2.56
C ASP A 178 26.67 -4.38 -1.75
N ILE A 179 27.28 -5.01 -0.74
CA ILE A 179 28.20 -4.34 0.19
C ILE A 179 29.44 -3.81 -0.54
N THR A 180 29.98 -4.58 -1.47
CA THR A 180 31.18 -4.22 -2.25
C THR A 180 30.95 -2.97 -3.09
N LYS A 181 29.79 -2.86 -3.75
CA LYS A 181 29.44 -1.65 -4.52
C LYS A 181 28.86 -0.54 -3.67
N ASN A 182 28.71 -0.73 -2.36
CA ASN A 182 27.99 0.16 -1.46
C ASN A 182 26.60 0.50 -2.02
N ILE A 183 25.76 -0.52 -2.21
CA ILE A 183 24.37 -0.36 -2.64
C ILE A 183 23.49 -1.23 -1.73
N PHE A 184 22.64 -0.58 -0.94
CA PHE A 184 21.66 -1.22 -0.08
C PHE A 184 20.28 -1.13 -0.71
N TYR A 185 19.56 -2.25 -0.78
CA TYR A 185 18.18 -2.32 -1.27
C TYR A 185 17.17 -2.43 -0.13
N TRP A 186 17.65 -2.74 1.08
CA TRP A 186 16.88 -2.68 2.32
C TRP A 186 17.77 -2.17 3.46
N LYS A 187 17.13 -1.60 4.49
CA LYS A 187 17.81 -0.97 5.64
C LYS A 187 18.29 -2.00 6.65
N ASP A 188 19.21 -2.86 6.22
CA ASP A 188 19.93 -3.77 7.12
C ASP A 188 20.84 -2.94 8.02
N TRP A 189 20.36 -2.66 9.24
CA TRP A 189 21.09 -1.83 10.18
C TRP A 189 22.44 -2.44 10.56
N THR A 190 22.53 -3.75 10.72
CA THR A 190 23.77 -4.43 11.10
C THR A 190 24.80 -4.35 9.98
N ALA A 191 24.39 -4.64 8.74
CA ALA A 191 25.27 -4.55 7.58
C ALA A 191 25.69 -3.11 7.28
N MET A 192 24.77 -2.13 7.36
CA MET A 192 25.11 -0.71 7.18
C MET A 192 26.10 -0.24 8.25
N THR A 193 25.88 -0.59 9.52
CA THR A 193 26.77 -0.24 10.64
C THR A 193 28.17 -0.82 10.42
N THR A 194 28.25 -2.12 10.15
CA THR A 194 29.53 -2.83 10.00
C THR A 194 30.30 -2.35 8.77
N ALA A 195 29.61 -2.18 7.63
CA ALA A 195 30.22 -1.67 6.41
C ALA A 195 30.71 -0.23 6.57
N SER A 196 30.12 0.55 7.48
CA SER A 196 30.56 1.90 7.85
C SER A 196 31.81 1.93 8.73
N GLY A 197 32.36 0.77 9.11
CA GLY A 197 33.51 0.68 10.01
C GLY A 197 33.14 0.78 11.49
N LEU A 198 31.86 0.66 11.84
CA LEU A 198 31.36 0.79 13.20
C LEU A 198 31.05 -0.57 13.82
N SER A 199 31.18 -0.66 15.14
CA SER A 199 30.68 -1.81 15.90
C SER A 199 29.19 -1.63 16.22
N PRO A 200 28.38 -2.70 16.14
CA PRO A 200 26.99 -2.67 16.60
C PRO A 200 26.83 -2.22 18.05
N ALA A 201 27.78 -2.58 18.93
CA ALA A 201 27.74 -2.20 20.34
C ALA A 201 27.88 -0.68 20.58
N ARG A 202 28.59 0.04 19.69
CA ARG A 202 28.76 1.50 19.74
C ARG A 202 27.60 2.25 19.08
N THR A 203 26.78 1.56 18.29
CA THR A 203 25.80 2.19 17.40
C THR A 203 24.40 2.05 17.96
N LEU A 204 23.65 3.15 18.00
CA LEU A 204 22.27 3.15 18.44
C LEU A 204 21.39 2.36 17.44
N PRO A 205 20.52 1.44 17.93
CA PRO A 205 19.82 0.45 17.11
C PRO A 205 18.61 1.00 16.34
N PHE A 206 18.74 2.20 15.78
CA PHE A 206 17.74 2.89 14.96
C PHE A 206 18.43 3.83 13.97
N PHE A 207 17.66 4.40 13.06
CA PHE A 207 18.11 5.42 12.13
C PHE A 207 17.43 6.76 12.45
N ILE A 208 17.97 7.85 11.92
CA ILE A 208 17.31 9.15 11.92
C ILE A 208 17.23 9.66 10.48
N ASP A 209 16.03 9.95 10.01
CA ASP A 209 15.83 10.69 8.75
C ASP A 209 15.94 12.18 9.03
N ALA A 210 16.95 12.86 8.49
CA ALA A 210 17.10 14.31 8.61
C ALA A 210 15.92 15.04 7.96
N ASP A 211 15.49 16.14 8.58
CA ASP A 211 14.44 16.99 8.04
C ASP A 211 14.90 17.77 6.80
N ALA A 212 14.02 18.65 6.29
CA ALA A 212 14.28 19.44 5.10
C ALA A 212 15.13 20.69 5.36
N THR A 213 15.74 20.84 6.55
CA THR A 213 16.63 21.97 6.84
C THR A 213 17.76 21.98 5.82
N PRO A 214 17.94 23.08 5.05
CA PRO A 214 18.93 23.11 3.99
C PRO A 214 20.35 22.88 4.52
N ASN A 215 21.11 22.00 3.86
CA ASN A 215 22.55 21.95 3.99
C ASN A 215 23.18 23.14 3.21
N SER A 216 24.43 23.50 3.51
CA SER A 216 25.16 24.57 2.80
C SER A 216 25.21 24.37 1.28
N ASP A 217 25.14 23.12 0.84
CA ASP A 217 25.02 22.69 -0.55
C ASP A 217 23.76 21.85 -0.75
N THR A 218 23.11 22.01 -1.91
CA THR A 218 21.77 21.46 -2.20
C THR A 218 21.66 19.93 -2.19
N LEU A 219 22.77 19.21 -1.97
CA LEU A 219 22.83 17.75 -1.92
C LEU A 219 23.57 17.27 -0.66
N PRO A 220 23.11 16.19 0.00
CA PRO A 220 21.85 15.48 -0.27
C PRO A 220 20.61 16.34 0.06
N VAL A 221 19.52 16.12 -0.68
CA VAL A 221 18.23 16.79 -0.41
C VAL A 221 17.58 16.13 0.81
N GLY A 222 17.58 16.81 1.95
CA GLY A 222 16.94 16.34 3.19
C GLY A 222 15.41 16.28 3.12
N GLY A 223 14.77 15.77 4.18
CA GLY A 223 13.30 15.72 4.27
C GLY A 223 12.64 14.72 3.30
N VAL A 224 13.35 13.64 2.96
CA VAL A 224 12.89 12.65 1.97
C VAL A 224 11.78 11.72 2.46
N THR A 225 11.49 11.71 3.76
CA THR A 225 10.43 10.89 4.34
C THR A 225 9.08 11.37 3.80
N GLN A 226 8.38 10.51 3.04
CA GLN A 226 7.04 10.79 2.54
C GLN A 226 5.99 10.30 3.54
N PHE A 227 4.97 11.12 3.78
CA PHE A 227 3.92 10.84 4.77
C PHE A 227 2.52 10.70 4.15
N ASP A 228 2.39 10.95 2.86
CA ASP A 228 1.09 10.85 2.19
C ASP A 228 0.77 9.38 1.91
N LEU A 229 -0.12 8.83 2.74
CA LEU A 229 -0.54 7.43 2.73
C LEU A 229 -2.01 7.38 2.32
N PRO A 230 -2.33 7.14 1.04
CA PRO A 230 -3.70 7.24 0.51
C PRO A 230 -4.68 6.35 1.26
N ASN A 231 -5.82 6.89 1.71
CA ASN A 231 -6.83 6.16 2.47
C ASN A 231 -8.17 6.09 1.71
N ASN A 232 -8.27 5.14 0.77
CA ASN A 232 -9.46 4.99 -0.10
C ASN A 232 -10.48 3.98 0.44
N HIS A 233 -10.34 3.52 1.68
CA HIS A 233 -11.14 2.43 2.24
C HIS A 233 -12.64 2.77 2.31
N LEU A 234 -13.00 4.03 2.54
CA LEU A 234 -14.40 4.48 2.50
C LEU A 234 -15.03 4.32 1.10
N GLN A 235 -14.32 4.74 0.05
CA GLN A 235 -14.80 4.60 -1.34
C GLN A 235 -15.03 3.12 -1.69
N TYR A 236 -14.13 2.24 -1.28
CA TYR A 236 -14.31 0.80 -1.47
C TYR A 236 -15.47 0.25 -0.63
N ALA A 237 -15.63 0.65 0.63
CA ALA A 237 -16.76 0.25 1.46
C ALA A 237 -18.11 0.62 0.80
N LEU A 238 -18.23 1.85 0.30
CA LEU A 238 -19.41 2.31 -0.44
C LEU A 238 -19.65 1.49 -1.71
N THR A 239 -18.59 1.12 -2.43
CA THR A 239 -18.69 0.24 -3.59
C THR A 239 -19.27 -1.12 -3.22
N TRP A 240 -18.75 -1.77 -2.17
CA TRP A 240 -19.20 -3.10 -1.75
C TRP A 240 -20.63 -3.10 -1.21
N TYR A 241 -20.99 -2.14 -0.37
CA TYR A 241 -22.36 -1.99 0.11
C TYR A 241 -23.32 -1.59 -1.01
N GLY A 242 -22.90 -0.73 -1.94
CA GLY A 242 -23.68 -0.38 -3.13
C GLY A 242 -23.98 -1.58 -4.01
N LEU A 243 -22.98 -2.45 -4.26
CA LEU A 243 -23.17 -3.71 -4.98
C LEU A 243 -24.12 -4.67 -4.23
N ALA A 244 -24.01 -4.75 -2.90
CA ALA A 244 -24.91 -5.56 -2.09
C ALA A 244 -26.36 -5.05 -2.18
N ALA A 245 -26.57 -3.73 -2.13
CA ALA A 245 -27.89 -3.12 -2.29
C ALA A 245 -28.46 -3.34 -3.70
N ALA A 246 -27.63 -3.17 -4.74
CA ALA A 246 -28.03 -3.43 -6.13
C ALA A 246 -28.42 -4.90 -6.33
N LEU A 247 -27.68 -5.84 -5.73
CA LEU A 247 -27.99 -7.27 -5.78
C LEU A 247 -29.37 -7.57 -5.19
N ILE A 248 -29.70 -6.98 -4.02
CA ILE A 248 -31.03 -7.09 -3.42
C ILE A 248 -32.09 -6.50 -4.35
N ALA A 249 -31.88 -5.28 -4.85
CA ALA A 249 -32.86 -4.57 -5.67
C ALA A 249 -33.19 -5.34 -6.96
N VAL A 250 -32.16 -5.79 -7.70
CA VAL A 250 -32.34 -6.53 -8.95
C VAL A 250 -32.97 -7.89 -8.70
N SER A 251 -32.50 -8.62 -7.67
CA SER A 251 -33.06 -9.95 -7.33
C SER A 251 -34.51 -9.85 -6.85
N GLY A 252 -34.83 -8.85 -6.04
CA GLY A 252 -36.19 -8.57 -5.56
C GLY A 252 -37.14 -8.21 -6.71
N LEU A 253 -36.72 -7.30 -7.60
CA LEU A 253 -37.48 -6.93 -8.80
C LEU A 253 -37.73 -8.15 -9.69
N PHE A 254 -36.73 -8.99 -9.91
CA PHE A 254 -36.87 -10.23 -10.68
C PHE A 254 -37.91 -11.19 -10.08
N VAL A 255 -37.90 -11.37 -8.75
CA VAL A 255 -38.89 -12.21 -8.06
C VAL A 255 -40.30 -11.63 -8.16
N VAL A 256 -40.46 -10.31 -7.98
CA VAL A 256 -41.76 -9.62 -8.11
C VAL A 256 -42.32 -9.77 -9.52
N ARG A 257 -41.51 -9.52 -10.56
CA ARG A 257 -41.92 -9.64 -11.97
C ARG A 257 -42.35 -11.08 -12.31
N ARG A 258 -41.58 -12.08 -11.90
CA ARG A 258 -41.95 -13.49 -12.11
C ARG A 258 -43.22 -13.91 -11.40
N ARG A 259 -43.48 -13.37 -10.19
CA ARG A 259 -44.73 -13.64 -9.47
C ARG A 259 -45.94 -12.99 -10.17
N ALA A 260 -45.78 -11.78 -10.70
CA ALA A 260 -46.81 -11.09 -11.46
C ALA A 260 -47.16 -11.84 -12.76
N GLU A 261 -46.14 -12.27 -13.53
CA GLU A 261 -46.32 -13.09 -14.74
C GLU A 261 -47.02 -14.41 -14.45
N ALA A 262 -46.64 -15.10 -13.37
CA ALA A 262 -47.28 -16.35 -12.97
C ALA A 262 -48.76 -16.17 -12.59
N ARG A 263 -49.11 -15.09 -11.90
CA ARG A 263 -50.51 -14.75 -11.56
C ARG A 263 -51.33 -14.40 -12.80
N ALA A 264 -50.77 -13.61 -13.72
CA ALA A 264 -51.44 -13.23 -14.96
C ALA A 264 -51.73 -14.45 -15.86
N GLY A 265 -50.79 -15.40 -15.96
CA GLY A 265 -50.99 -16.64 -16.72
C GLY A 265 -52.03 -17.59 -16.11
N GLN A 266 -52.27 -17.52 -14.79
CA GLN A 266 -53.34 -18.28 -14.11
C GLN A 266 -54.73 -17.63 -14.22
N ALA A 267 -54.79 -16.32 -14.52
CA ALA A 267 -56.04 -15.58 -14.69
C ALA A 267 -56.55 -15.55 -16.14
N ALA A 268 -55.78 -16.06 -17.11
CA ALA A 268 -56.23 -16.15 -18.51
C ALA A 268 -57.33 -17.23 -18.64
N PRO A 269 -58.54 -16.88 -19.12
CA PRO A 269 -59.64 -17.84 -19.22
C PRO A 269 -59.30 -18.94 -20.22
N HIS A 270 -59.52 -20.19 -19.83
CA HIS A 270 -59.54 -21.32 -20.75
C HIS A 270 -60.68 -21.09 -21.75
N HIS A 271 -60.35 -20.56 -22.92
CA HIS A 271 -61.25 -20.56 -24.06
C HIS A 271 -61.45 -22.03 -24.45
N ARG A 272 -62.51 -22.66 -23.93
CA ARG A 272 -63.02 -23.91 -24.49
C ARG A 272 -63.56 -23.55 -25.86
N THR A 273 -62.95 -24.06 -26.91
CA THR A 273 -63.58 -24.13 -28.22
C THR A 273 -64.80 -25.05 -28.09
N PRO A 274 -66.03 -24.57 -28.34
CA PRO A 274 -67.16 -25.47 -28.56
C PRO A 274 -66.95 -26.20 -29.90
N GLU A 275 -67.35 -27.48 -29.93
CA GLU A 275 -67.34 -28.35 -31.10
C GLU A 275 -68.10 -27.78 -32.29
#